data_AF-A0A7X3VQG7-F1
#
_entry.id   AF-A0A7X3VQG7-F1
#
_cell.length_a   1.000
_cell.length_b   1.000
_cell.length_c   1.000
_cell.angle_alpha   90.00
_cell.angle_beta   90.00
_cell.angle_gamma   90.00
#
_symmetry.space_group_name_H-M   'P 1'
#
loop_
_entity.id
_entity.type
_entity.pdbx_description
1 polymer ?
#
loop_
_entity_poly.entity_id
_entity_poly.type
_entity_poly.pdbx_seq_one_letter_code
_entity_poly.pdbx_strand_id
1 'polypeptide(L)'
;MCRKTVYHTYRNTCYGTRCVPTTFNPIKGQFMKTEPKIIAIGGGEIREMETAAIDKRIVELTGKTRPKALFIPTASSDAPGYIDTFEKVYGEHFGCQTRTLELIQNPPAFEEMSALVLDSDLVYVGGGNTYKMMKL
;
A
#
# COMPACT_ATOMS: atom_id res chain seq x y z
N MET A 1 6.64 23.02 26.70
CA MET A 1 6.62 22.55 25.30
C MET A 1 5.86 21.21 25.29
N CYS A 2 4.57 21.21 24.95
CA CYS A 2 3.71 20.01 25.02
C CYS A 2 3.92 19.16 23.77
N ARG A 3 4.69 18.07 23.86
CA ARG A 3 4.72 17.03 22.83
C ARG A 3 3.46 16.18 22.97
N LYS A 4 2.42 16.45 22.18
CA LYS A 4 1.34 15.48 22.00
C LYS A 4 1.84 14.37 21.07
N THR A 5 2.40 13.32 21.65
CA THR A 5 2.63 12.07 20.92
C THR A 5 1.27 11.41 20.72
N VAL A 6 0.69 11.54 19.52
CA VAL A 6 -0.49 10.76 19.13
C VAL A 6 0.02 9.37 18.75
N TYR A 7 -0.09 8.42 19.67
CA TYR A 7 0.10 7.01 19.35
C TYR A 7 -1.09 6.55 18.50
N HIS A 8 -0.89 6.31 17.21
CA HIS A 8 -1.84 5.52 16.42
C HIS A 8 -1.72 4.07 16.86
N THR A 9 -2.49 3.70 17.88
CA THR A 9 -2.59 2.32 18.34
C THR A 9 -3.50 1.57 17.37
N TYR A 10 -2.93 0.60 16.65
CA TYR A 10 -3.67 -0.36 15.86
C TYR A 10 -4.04 -1.54 16.76
N ARG A 11 -5.31 -1.93 16.75
CA ARG A 11 -5.78 -3.16 17.38
C ARG A 11 -6.65 -3.93 16.42
N ASN A 12 -6.56 -5.25 16.49
CA ASN A 12 -7.61 -6.10 15.92
C ASN A 12 -8.73 -6.18 16.97
N THR A 13 -9.91 -5.67 16.64
CA THR A 13 -11.11 -5.83 17.47
C THR A 13 -11.90 -7.01 16.92
N CYS A 14 -12.19 -7.98 17.78
CA CYS A 14 -12.91 -9.19 17.39
C CYS A 14 -14.40 -9.03 17.71
N TYR A 15 -15.23 -9.26 16.69
CA TYR A 15 -16.69 -9.34 16.76
C TYR A 15 -17.09 -10.78 16.44
N GLY A 16 -17.38 -11.58 17.47
CA GLY A 16 -17.59 -13.03 17.31
C GLY A 16 -16.30 -13.72 16.83
N THR A 17 -16.39 -14.50 15.75
CA THR A 17 -15.23 -15.18 15.13
C THR A 17 -14.41 -14.29 14.19
N ARG A 18 -14.81 -13.03 13.96
CA ARG A 18 -14.18 -12.14 12.98
C ARG A 18 -13.40 -11.02 13.68
N CYS A 19 -12.09 -11.00 13.52
CA CYS A 19 -11.26 -9.87 13.95
C CYS A 19 -11.06 -8.90 12.79
N VAL A 20 -11.33 -7.61 13.02
CA VAL A 20 -11.12 -6.55 12.02
C VAL A 20 -10.07 -5.56 12.53
N PRO A 21 -9.20 -5.04 11.64
CA PRO A 21 -8.27 -4.00 12.03
C PRO A 21 -9.06 -2.74 12.38
N THR A 22 -8.75 -2.16 13.52
CA THR A 22 -9.37 -0.93 14.01
C THR A 22 -8.33 0.12 14.34
N THR A 23 -8.70 1.36 14.06
CA THR A 23 -7.93 2.55 14.42
C THR A 23 -8.65 3.33 15.50
N PHE A 24 -7.92 3.75 16.53
CA PHE A 24 -8.47 4.61 17.56
C PHE A 24 -8.82 5.98 16.99
N ASN A 25 -10.11 6.37 17.08
CA ASN A 25 -10.56 7.71 16.74
C ASN A 25 -10.59 8.56 18.02
N PRO A 26 -9.72 9.58 18.16
CA PRO A 26 -9.65 10.40 19.36
C PRO A 26 -10.84 11.37 19.53
N ILE A 27 -11.57 11.68 18.45
CA ILE A 27 -12.77 12.53 18.50
C ILE A 27 -13.96 11.75 19.08
N LYS A 28 -14.11 10.49 18.66
CA LYS A 28 -15.19 9.61 19.12
C LYS A 28 -14.85 8.79 20.37
N GLY A 29 -13.59 8.82 20.82
CA GLY A 29 -13.12 8.05 21.98
C GLY A 29 -13.24 6.53 21.81
N GLN A 30 -13.25 6.02 20.57
CA GLN A 30 -13.48 4.59 20.29
C GLN A 30 -12.60 4.06 19.15
N PHE A 31 -12.34 2.75 19.18
CA PHE A 31 -11.75 2.02 18.05
C PHE A 31 -12.81 1.84 16.96
N MET A 32 -12.52 2.29 15.75
CA MET A 32 -13.40 2.13 14.60
C MET A 32 -12.79 1.20 13.56
N LYS A 33 -13.65 0.43 12.91
CA LYS A 33 -13.29 -0.45 11.80
C LYS A 33 -12.53 0.34 10.73
N THR A 34 -11.40 -0.19 10.28
CA THR A 34 -10.73 0.29 9.09
C THR A 34 -11.51 -0.22 7.88
N GLU A 35 -12.13 0.70 7.15
CA GLU A 35 -12.77 0.34 5.88
C GLU A 35 -11.71 0.24 4.78
N PRO A 36 -11.82 -0.77 3.89
CA PRO A 36 -11.00 -0.84 2.68
C PRO A 36 -11.15 0.45 1.87
N LYS A 37 -10.05 0.91 1.28
CA LYS A 37 -10.02 2.13 0.47
C LYS A 37 -9.46 1.79 -0.90
N ILE A 38 -10.12 2.27 -1.94
CA ILE A 38 -9.63 2.22 -3.31
C ILE A 38 -9.30 3.66 -3.70
N ILE A 39 -8.04 3.94 -4.03
CA ILE A 39 -7.60 5.22 -4.56
C ILE A 39 -7.34 5.05 -6.05
N ALA A 40 -8.07 5.79 -6.88
CA ALA A 40 -7.82 5.85 -8.31
C ALA A 40 -6.97 7.10 -8.61
N ILE A 41 -5.85 6.89 -9.30
CA ILE A 41 -4.94 7.96 -9.74
C ILE A 41 -5.08 8.06 -11.27
N GLY A 42 -5.44 9.24 -11.76
CA GLY A 42 -5.74 9.46 -13.19
C GLY A 42 -4.52 9.50 -14.12
N GLY A 43 -3.32 9.48 -13.56
CA GLY A 43 -2.05 9.64 -14.27
C GLY A 43 -1.05 10.41 -13.41
N GLY A 44 0.20 10.42 -13.86
CA GLY A 44 1.32 11.09 -13.21
C GLY A 44 2.58 10.24 -13.23
N GLU A 45 3.73 10.89 -13.12
CA GLU A 45 5.03 10.25 -13.04
C GLU A 45 5.54 10.23 -11.60
N ILE A 46 5.59 9.03 -11.02
CA ILE A 46 6.03 8.82 -9.63
C ILE A 46 7.49 9.22 -9.45
N ARG A 47 8.33 9.02 -10.47
CA ARG A 47 9.76 9.39 -10.44
C ARG A 47 9.96 10.89 -10.28
N GLU A 48 9.11 11.67 -10.95
CA GLU A 48 9.14 13.14 -10.94
C GLU A 48 8.33 13.72 -9.77
N MET A 49 7.83 12.87 -8.85
CA MET A 49 7.07 13.25 -7.66
C MET A 49 5.78 14.01 -7.97
N GLU A 50 5.21 13.85 -9.18
CA GLU A 50 3.97 14.54 -9.58
C GLU A 50 2.77 14.14 -8.71
N THR A 51 2.75 12.89 -8.26
CA THR A 51 1.69 12.32 -7.42
C THR A 51 2.00 12.39 -5.92
N ALA A 52 3.10 13.01 -5.50
CA ALA A 52 3.62 12.91 -4.13
C ALA A 52 2.61 13.28 -3.02
N ALA A 53 1.73 14.26 -3.28
CA ALA A 53 0.68 14.63 -2.32
C ALA A 53 -0.37 13.51 -2.15
N ILE A 54 -0.70 12.80 -3.23
CA ILE A 54 -1.59 11.64 -3.22
C ILE A 54 -0.86 10.47 -2.56
N ASP A 55 0.39 10.21 -2.92
CA ASP A 55 1.18 9.08 -2.40
C ASP A 55 1.39 9.20 -0.89
N LYS A 56 1.74 10.40 -0.42
CA LYS A 56 1.80 10.70 1.01
C LYS A 56 0.47 10.42 1.69
N ARG A 57 -0.65 10.84 1.09
CA ARG A 57 -1.97 10.62 1.65
C ARG A 57 -2.31 9.13 1.72
N ILE A 58 -1.95 8.35 0.70
CA ILE A 58 -2.12 6.89 0.67
C ILE A 58 -1.37 6.24 1.83
N VAL A 59 -0.10 6.61 2.04
CA VAL A 59 0.73 6.10 3.16
C VAL A 59 0.12 6.46 4.51
N GLU A 60 -0.32 7.71 4.70
CA GLU A 60 -1.02 8.15 5.92
C GLU A 60 -2.33 7.41 6.17
N LEU A 61 -3.05 7.01 5.10
CA LEU A 61 -4.32 6.28 5.20
C LEU A 61 -4.14 4.83 5.69
N THR A 62 -2.93 4.28 5.59
CA THR A 62 -2.56 3.03 6.27
C THR A 62 -2.50 3.24 7.78
N GLY A 63 -2.17 4.47 8.20
CA GLY A 63 -1.85 4.98 9.54
C GLY A 63 -0.77 4.22 10.31
N LYS A 64 -0.01 3.37 9.62
CA LYS A 64 1.19 2.73 10.16
C LYS A 64 2.40 3.61 9.92
N THR A 65 3.39 3.53 10.81
CA THR A 65 4.65 4.30 10.69
C THR A 65 5.59 3.73 9.63
N ARG A 66 5.53 2.42 9.37
CA ARG A 66 6.28 1.70 8.34
C ARG A 66 5.37 0.67 7.67
N PRO A 67 4.42 1.09 6.81
CA PRO A 67 3.46 0.18 6.19
C PRO A 67 4.15 -0.76 5.20
N LYS A 68 3.63 -1.98 5.06
CA LYS A 68 4.04 -2.92 4.02
C LYS A 68 3.38 -2.55 2.70
N ALA A 69 4.15 -2.03 1.75
CA ALA A 69 3.68 -1.63 0.43
C ALA A 69 4.05 -2.68 -0.62
N LEU A 70 3.04 -3.29 -1.24
CA LEU A 70 3.22 -4.23 -2.34
C LEU A 70 3.00 -3.53 -3.68
N PHE A 71 3.99 -3.63 -4.56
CA PHE A 71 3.92 -3.12 -5.92
C PHE A 71 3.60 -4.23 -6.92
N ILE A 72 2.66 -3.98 -7.82
CA ILE A 72 2.29 -4.86 -8.93
C ILE A 72 2.58 -4.12 -10.25
N PRO A 73 3.78 -4.28 -10.84
CA PRO A 73 4.23 -3.54 -12.03
C PRO A 73 3.70 -4.10 -13.36
N THR A 74 2.74 -5.02 -13.35
CA THR A 74 2.36 -5.84 -14.50
C THR A 74 1.98 -5.04 -15.75
N ALA A 75 1.29 -3.90 -15.60
CA ALA A 75 0.94 -3.03 -16.73
C ALA A 75 2.18 -2.48 -17.47
N SER A 76 3.30 -2.33 -16.77
CA SER A 76 4.59 -1.91 -17.33
C SER A 76 5.45 -3.06 -17.85
N SER A 77 4.92 -4.29 -17.87
CA SER A 77 5.68 -5.50 -18.19
C SER A 77 6.76 -5.85 -17.16
N ASP A 78 6.50 -5.61 -15.87
CA ASP A 78 7.45 -5.83 -14.77
C ASP A 78 8.78 -5.06 -14.98
N ALA A 79 8.69 -3.81 -15.45
CA ALA A 79 9.86 -3.01 -15.79
C ALA A 79 10.76 -2.77 -14.56
N PRO A 80 12.04 -3.21 -14.57
CA PRO A 80 12.94 -3.07 -13.42
C PRO A 80 13.10 -1.61 -12.97
N GLY A 81 13.19 -0.67 -13.91
CA GLY A 81 13.30 0.75 -13.57
C GLY A 81 12.08 1.32 -12.84
N TYR A 82 10.89 0.77 -13.06
CA TYR A 82 9.69 1.18 -12.31
C TYR A 82 9.71 0.56 -10.91
N ILE A 83 10.15 -0.69 -10.78
CA ILE A 83 10.35 -1.34 -9.47
C ILE A 83 11.34 -0.52 -8.62
N ASP A 84 12.48 -0.14 -9.18
CA ASP A 84 13.49 0.70 -8.52
C ASP A 84 12.94 2.08 -8.15
N THR A 85 12.10 2.66 -9.02
CA THR A 85 11.45 3.96 -8.75
C THR A 85 10.47 3.85 -7.59
N PHE A 86 9.68 2.78 -7.55
CA PHE A 86 8.74 2.53 -6.46
C PHE A 86 9.48 2.34 -5.13
N GLU A 87 10.59 1.58 -5.12
CA GLU A 87 11.45 1.40 -3.95
C GLU A 87 11.97 2.75 -3.41
N LYS A 88 12.51 3.60 -4.30
CA LYS A 88 13.01 4.92 -3.92
C LYS A 88 11.92 5.83 -3.36
N VAL A 89 10.75 5.86 -3.99
CA VAL A 89 9.68 6.78 -3.61
C VAL A 89 8.92 6.25 -2.38
N TYR A 90 8.38 5.04 -2.42
CA TYR A 90 7.61 4.50 -1.31
C TYR A 90 8.49 4.00 -0.16
N GLY A 91 9.60 3.33 -0.46
CA GLY A 91 10.53 2.79 0.53
C GLY A 91 11.38 3.89 1.17
N GLU A 92 12.27 4.52 0.38
CA GLU A 92 13.23 5.48 0.91
C GLU A 92 12.59 6.82 1.31
N HIS A 93 11.74 7.39 0.46
CA HIS A 93 11.14 8.72 0.71
C HIS A 93 9.95 8.68 1.68
N PHE A 94 9.03 7.71 1.53
CA PHE A 94 7.85 7.60 2.39
C PHE A 94 7.97 6.59 3.55
N GLY A 95 9.09 5.86 3.66
CA GLY A 95 9.38 4.99 4.81
C GLY A 95 8.62 3.67 4.84
N CYS A 96 8.09 3.22 3.70
CA CYS A 96 7.40 1.93 3.60
C CYS A 96 8.38 0.76 3.63
N GLN A 97 7.89 -0.42 4.02
CA GLN A 97 8.54 -1.69 3.69
C GLN A 97 7.96 -2.17 2.35
N THR A 98 8.75 -2.06 1.31
CA THR A 98 8.36 -2.33 -0.07
C THR A 98 8.63 -3.78 -0.45
N ARG A 99 7.73 -4.34 -1.26
CA ARG A 99 7.87 -5.64 -1.93
C ARG A 99 7.27 -5.54 -3.33
N THR A 100 7.68 -6.43 -4.22
CA THR A 100 7.18 -6.47 -5.60
C THR A 100 6.60 -7.85 -5.90
N LEU A 101 5.47 -7.85 -6.59
CA LEU A 101 4.87 -9.04 -7.18
C LEU A 101 4.97 -8.93 -8.71
N GLU A 102 6.01 -9.55 -9.27
CA GLU A 102 6.18 -9.73 -10.71
C GLU A 102 5.34 -10.92 -11.18
N LEU A 103 4.60 -10.75 -12.28
CA LEU A 103 3.67 -11.76 -12.81
C LEU A 103 4.06 -12.26 -14.20
N ILE A 104 5.05 -11.63 -14.84
CA ILE A 104 5.46 -11.89 -16.22
C ILE A 104 6.82 -12.56 -16.25
N GLN A 105 7.83 -12.00 -15.58
CA GLN A 105 9.20 -12.52 -15.66
C GLN A 105 9.36 -13.80 -14.85
N ASN A 106 8.98 -13.77 -13.57
CA ASN A 106 9.12 -14.89 -12.64
C ASN A 106 7.88 -14.95 -11.72
N PRO A 107 6.72 -15.42 -12.23
CA PRO A 107 5.51 -15.48 -11.43
C PRO A 107 5.68 -16.47 -10.26
N PRO A 108 5.44 -16.04 -9.01
CA PRO A 108 5.52 -16.93 -7.86
C PRO A 108 4.30 -17.88 -7.82
N ALA A 109 4.35 -18.88 -6.92
CA ALA A 109 3.23 -19.79 -6.72
C ALA A 109 1.99 -19.05 -6.17
N PHE A 110 0.79 -19.58 -6.39
CA PHE A 110 -0.45 -18.93 -5.97
C PHE A 110 -0.50 -18.67 -4.46
N GLU A 111 0.02 -19.60 -3.67
CA GLU A 111 0.11 -19.49 -2.22
C GLU A 111 1.01 -18.33 -1.79
N GLU A 112 2.12 -18.12 -2.50
CA GLU A 112 3.06 -17.02 -2.26
C GLU A 112 2.45 -15.68 -2.68
N MET A 113 1.76 -15.63 -3.83
CA MET A 113 1.00 -14.46 -4.28
C MET A 113 -0.04 -14.04 -3.24
N SER A 114 -0.85 -15.00 -2.79
CA SER A 114 -1.88 -14.78 -1.79
C SER A 114 -1.27 -14.28 -0.47
N ALA A 115 -0.17 -14.89 -0.03
CA ALA A 115 0.53 -14.47 1.18
C ALA A 115 1.05 -13.03 1.08
N LEU A 116 1.64 -12.64 -0.06
CA LEU A 116 2.12 -11.28 -0.28
C LEU A 116 0.97 -10.26 -0.23
N VAL A 117 -0.13 -10.53 -0.92
CA VAL A 117 -1.29 -9.62 -0.97
C VAL A 117 -1.93 -9.48 0.42
N LEU A 118 -2.16 -10.59 1.12
CA LEU A 118 -2.81 -10.59 2.44
C LEU A 118 -1.94 -10.01 3.55
N ASP A 119 -0.62 -10.07 3.43
CA ASP A 119 0.33 -9.48 4.40
C ASP A 119 0.61 -7.99 4.13
N SER A 120 0.00 -7.38 3.12
CA SER A 120 0.28 -5.99 2.72
C SER A 120 -0.71 -4.99 3.30
N ASP A 121 -0.20 -3.82 3.67
CA ASP A 121 -0.98 -2.69 4.20
C ASP A 121 -1.45 -1.74 3.10
N LEU A 122 -0.72 -1.75 1.99
CA LEU A 122 -0.96 -1.00 0.78
C LEU A 122 -0.62 -1.89 -0.41
N VAL A 123 -1.50 -1.92 -1.41
CA VAL A 123 -1.22 -2.53 -2.72
C VAL A 123 -1.29 -1.43 -3.76
N TYR A 124 -0.21 -1.22 -4.50
CA TYR A 124 -0.11 -0.26 -5.59
C TYR A 124 0.01 -1.01 -6.92
N VAL A 125 -0.90 -0.74 -7.84
CA VAL A 125 -0.87 -1.31 -9.19
C VAL A 125 -0.26 -0.28 -10.13
N GLY A 126 0.86 -0.63 -10.77
CA GLY A 126 1.59 0.26 -11.67
C GLY A 126 0.80 0.66 -12.91
N GLY A 127 1.08 1.85 -13.43
CA GLY A 127 0.58 2.31 -14.73
C GLY A 127 1.27 1.61 -15.91
N GLY A 128 0.70 1.77 -17.11
CA GLY A 128 1.23 1.20 -18.35
C GLY A 128 0.11 0.73 -19.27
N ASN A 129 0.25 -0.47 -19.84
CA ASN A 129 -0.74 -1.07 -20.71
C ASN A 129 -1.79 -1.85 -19.91
N THR A 130 -2.95 -1.22 -19.66
CA THR A 130 -4.08 -1.83 -18.96
C THR A 130 -4.62 -3.08 -19.67
N TYR A 131 -4.64 -3.10 -21.01
CA TYR A 131 -5.10 -4.27 -21.76
C TYR A 131 -4.22 -5.49 -21.46
N LYS A 132 -2.90 -5.31 -21.45
CA LYS A 132 -1.93 -6.36 -21.09
C LYS A 132 -2.13 -6.85 -19.66
N MET A 133 -2.28 -5.91 -18.71
CA MET A 133 -2.49 -6.21 -17.29
C MET A 133 -3.74 -7.10 -17.06
N MET A 134 -4.83 -6.85 -17.79
CA MET A 134 -6.10 -7.58 -17.62
C MET A 134 -6.16 -8.92 -18.38
N LYS A 135 -5.18 -9.21 -19.24
CA LYS A 135 -5.17 -10.37 -20.14
C LYS A 135 -4.25 -11.50 -19.71
N LEU A 136 -3.32 -11.22 -18.80
CA LEU A 136 -2.52 -12.24 -18.11
C LEU A 136 -3.42 -13.13 -17.26
#